data_AF-A0A7W0EQ91-F1
#
_entry.id   AF-A0A7W0EQ91-F1
#
_cell.length_a   1.000
_cell.length_b   1.000
_cell.length_c   1.000
_cell.angle_alpha   90.00
_cell.angle_beta   90.00
_cell.angle_gamma   90.00
#
_symmetry.space_group_name_H-M   'P 1'
#
loop_
_entity.id
_entity.type
_entity.pdbx_description
1 polymer ?
#
loop_
_entity_poly.entity_id
_entity_poly.type
_entity_poly.pdbx_seq_one_letter_code
_entity_poly.pdbx_strand_id
1 'polypeptide(L)' 'MNLKEVLKTLIVRFHHNKIDFALSGGLSLSTMGIFRFTKDIDFIVDEGSNNVKSFIFNHEGIRYEYDTIVKNKTCYC' A
#
# COMPACT_ATOMS: atom_id res chain seq x y z
N MET A 1 12.47 11.41 6.76
CA MET A 1 11.04 11.03 6.74
C MET A 1 10.77 10.11 7.92
N ASN A 2 9.73 10.38 8.72
CA ASN A 2 9.33 9.47 9.79
C ASN A 2 8.36 8.41 9.25
N LEU A 3 8.90 7.26 8.83
CA LEU A 3 8.14 6.19 8.18
C LEU A 3 6.94 5.71 9.02
N LYS A 4 7.11 5.68 10.35
CA LYS A 4 6.05 5.28 11.29
C LYS A 4 4.86 6.23 11.26
N GLU A 5 5.10 7.53 11.24
CA GLU A 5 4.02 8.53 11.20
C GLU A 5 3.35 8.58 9.83
N VAL A 6 4.11 8.38 8.75
CA VAL A 6 3.55 8.24 7.39
C VAL A 6 2.64 7.00 7.31
N LEU A 7 3.12 5.84 7.79
CA LEU A 7 2.36 4.59 7.79
C LEU A 7 1.04 4.73 8.57
N LYS A 8 1.08 5.29 9.78
CA LYS A 8 -0.13 5.55 10.58
C LYS A 8 -1.12 6.45 9.85
N THR A 9 -0.61 7.52 9.23
CA THR A 9 -1.45 8.48 8.51
C THR A 9 -2.15 7.82 7.33
N LEU A 10 -1.45 6.97 6.57
CA LEU A 10 -2.02 6.21 5.45
C LEU A 10 -3.09 5.22 5.92
N ILE A 11 -2.81 4.44 6.97
CA ILE A 11 -3.77 3.49 7.54
C ILE A 11 -5.07 4.19 7.97
N VAL A 12 -4.97 5.29 8.72
CA VAL A 12 -6.14 6.07 9.17
C VAL A 12 -6.95 6.57 7.96
N ARG A 13 -6.26 7.03 6.91
CA ARG A 13 -6.93 7.51 5.69
C ARG A 13 -7.63 6.40 4.92
N PHE A 14 -7.02 5.22 4.77
CA PHE A 14 -7.68 4.09 4.12
C PHE A 14 -8.93 3.67 4.88
N HIS A 15 -8.86 3.58 6.21
CA HIS A 15 -10.02 3.28 7.04
C HIS A 15 -11.13 4.33 6.90
N HIS A 16 -10.81 5.63 6.95
CA HIS A 16 -11.81 6.69 6.78
C HIS A 16 -12.49 6.64 5.41
N ASN A 17 -11.78 6.24 4.36
CA ASN A 17 -12.32 6.15 3.00
C ASN A 17 -12.97 4.80 2.68
N LYS A 18 -13.00 3.87 3.65
CA LYS A 18 -13.48 2.49 3.47
C LYS A 18 -12.77 1.76 2.32
N ILE A 19 -11.46 1.94 2.26
CA ILE A 19 -10.57 1.26 1.32
C ILE A 19 -10.03 0.02 2.02
N ASP A 20 -10.27 -1.15 1.43
CA ASP A 20 -9.64 -2.39 1.87
C ASP A 20 -8.20 -2.44 1.35
N PHE A 21 -7.26 -2.69 2.26
CA PHE A 21 -5.83 -2.67 1.97
C PHE A 21 -5.08 -3.76 2.72
N ALA A 22 -3.93 -4.15 2.17
CA ALA A 22 -2.94 -4.99 2.83
C ALA A 22 -1.55 -4.38 2.65
N LEU A 23 -0.74 -4.41 3.70
CA LEU A 23 0.67 -4.03 3.61
C LEU A 23 1.43 -5.10 2.82
N SER A 24 2.26 -4.68 1.86
CA SER A 24 3.04 -5.58 1.03
C SER A 24 4.52 -5.17 0.98
N GLY A 25 5.30 -5.81 0.10
CA GLY A 25 6.69 -5.44 -0.15
C GLY A 25 7.63 -5.62 1.03
N GLY A 26 8.74 -4.87 1.03
CA GLY A 26 9.81 -5.02 2.01
C GLY A 26 9.40 -4.72 3.45
N LEU A 27 8.46 -3.78 3.64
CA LEU A 27 7.99 -3.41 4.98
C LEU A 27 7.13 -4.52 5.58
N SER A 28 6.31 -5.20 4.77
CA SER A 28 5.51 -6.35 5.23
C SER A 28 6.38 -7.53 5.67
N LEU A 29 7.50 -7.78 5.00
CA LEU A 29 8.42 -8.85 5.41
C LEU A 29 9.10 -8.53 6.75
N SER A 30 9.42 -7.26 6.98
CA SER A 30 9.99 -6.79 8.24
C SER A 30 9.04 -6.98 9.43
N THR A 31 7.71 -6.93 9.23
CA THR A 31 6.75 -7.22 10.32
C THR A 31 6.70 -8.71 10.67
N MET A 32 7.17 -9.59 9.78
CA MET A 32 7.31 -11.03 10.00
C MET A 32 8.69 -11.43 10.54
N GLY A 33 9.51 -10.47 10.98
CA GLY A 33 10.85 -10.73 11.52
C GLY A 33 11.94 -10.93 10.45
N ILE A 34 11.63 -10.71 9.16
CA ILE A 34 12.61 -10.77 8.08
C ILE A 34 13.23 -9.38 7.91
N PHE A 35 14.48 -9.21 8.33
CA PHE A 35 15.15 -7.91 8.28
C PHE A 35 15.34 -7.42 6.83
N ARG A 36 14.63 -6.35 6.46
CA ARG A 36 14.78 -5.65 5.18
C ARG A 36 14.86 -4.15 5.42
N PHE A 37 15.84 -3.49 4.80
CA PHE A 37 15.90 -2.04 4.77
C PHE A 37 15.08 -1.52 3.60
N THR A 38 13.93 -0.91 3.89
CA THR A 38 13.00 -0.32 2.92
C THR A 38 12.83 1.16 3.25
N LYS A 39 12.67 2.00 2.22
CA LYS A 39 12.47 3.45 2.35
C LYS A 39 11.08 3.87 1.86
N ASP A 40 10.37 2.95 1.25
CA ASP A 40 9.06 3.00 0.64
C ASP A 40 8.01 2.26 1.50
N ILE A 41 6.73 2.44 1.16
CA ILE A 41 5.62 1.72 1.78
C ILE A 41 4.76 1.20 0.64
N ASP A 42 4.72 -0.12 0.51
CA ASP A 42 3.91 -0.79 -0.49
C ASP A 42 2.57 -1.23 0.11
N PHE A 43 1.49 -0.94 -0.59
CA PHE A 43 0.16 -1.43 -0.27
C PHE A 43 -0.45 -2.13 -1.47
N ILE A 44 -1.17 -3.20 -1.20
CA ILE A 44 -2.14 -3.77 -2.13
C ILE A 44 -3.50 -3.25 -1.70
N VAL A 45 -4.27 -2.69 -2.63
CA VAL A 45 -5.63 -2.22 -2.40
C VAL A 45 -6.58 -2.97 -3.32
N ASP A 46 -7.79 -3.27 -2.85
CA ASP A 46 -8.81 -3.83 -3.73
C ASP A 46 -9.40 -2.72 -4.61
N GLU A 47 -9.29 -2.85 -5.95
CA GLU A 47 -9.88 -1.89 -6.88
C GLU A 47 -11.41 -1.80 -6.72
N GLY A 48 -12.05 -2.87 -6.24
CA GLY A 48 -13.48 -2.89 -5.91
C GLY A 48 -13.85 -2.05 -4.69
N SER A 49 -12.87 -1.62 -3.89
CA SER A 49 -13.12 -0.71 -2.77
C SER A 49 -13.61 0.64 -3.26
N ASN A 50 -14.64 1.15 -2.58
CA ASN A 50 -15.15 2.48 -2.86
C ASN A 50 -14.05 3.52 -2.69
N ASN A 51 -14.03 4.54 -3.55
CA ASN A 51 -13.16 5.71 -3.43
C ASN A 51 -11.65 5.48 -3.63
N VAL A 52 -11.18 4.30 -4.06
CA VAL A 52 -9.75 4.08 -4.35
C VAL A 52 -9.24 5.03 -5.44
N LYS A 53 -10.00 5.17 -6.54
CA LYS A 53 -9.63 6.05 -7.66
C LYS A 53 -9.55 7.51 -7.19
N SER A 54 -10.56 8.02 -6.51
CA SER A 54 -10.56 9.39 -6.00
C SER A 54 -9.48 9.63 -4.93
N PHE A 55 -9.15 8.62 -4.11
CA PHE A 55 -8.07 8.70 -3.12
C PHE A 55 -6.69 8.84 -3.78
N ILE A 56 -6.41 8.05 -4.83
CA ILE A 56 -5.14 8.07 -5.55
C ILE A 56 -4.96 9.39 -6.31
N PHE A 57 -6.00 9.90 -6.98
CA PHE A 57 -5.89 11.09 -7.84
C PHE A 57 -5.88 12.43 -7.09
N ASN A 58 -6.37 12.49 -5.84
CA ASN A 58 -6.53 13.76 -5.11
C ASN A 58 -5.43 14.06 -4.09
N HIS A 59 -4.32 13.32 -4.07
CA HIS A 59 -3.26 13.53 -3.08
C HIS A 59 -1.97 14.02 -3.73
N GLU A 60 -1.85 15.35 -3.80
CA GLU A 60 -0.60 16.03 -4.13
C GLU A 60 0.49 15.66 -3.11
N GLY A 61 1.64 15.19 -3.60
CA GLY A 61 2.82 14.87 -2.78
C GLY A 61 3.06 13.39 -2.49
N ILE A 62 2.17 12.48 -2.87
CA ILE A 62 2.41 11.02 -2.82
C ILE A 62 2.42 10.49 -4.26
N ARG A 63 3.58 10.01 -4.71
CA ARG A 63 3.68 9.34 -6.01
C ARG A 63 3.21 7.89 -5.83
N TYR A 64 2.03 7.58 -6.35
CA TYR A 64 1.56 6.21 -6.44
C TYR A 64 2.14 5.58 -7.71
N GLU A 65 2.78 4.42 -7.56
CA GLU A 65 3.11 3.54 -8.68
C GLU A 65 2.06 2.43 -8.70
N TYR A 66 1.27 2.37 -9.77
CA TYR A 66 0.19 1.41 -9.92
C TYR A 66 0.68 0.26 -10.77
N ASP A 67 0.89 -0.91 -10.16
CA ASP A 67 1.07 -2.16 -10.90
C ASP A 67 -0.19 -3.01 -10.74
N THR A 68 -0.78 -3.41 -11.87
CA THR A 68 -2.03 -4.18 -11.84
C THR A 68 -1.67 -5.65 -11.69
N ILE A 69 -1.83 -6.20 -10.49
CA ILE A 69 -1.68 -7.65 -10.27
C ILE A 69 -2.89 -8.35 -10.91
N VAL A 70 -2.77 -8.67 -12.20
CA VAL A 70 -3.77 -9.48 -12.91
C VAL A 70 -3.78 -10.88 -12.29
N LYS A 71 -4.95 -11.32 -11.81
CA LYS A 71 -5.23 -12.61 -11.12
C LYS A 71 -4.74 -13.91 -11.82
N ASN A 72 -4.08 -13.84 -12.97
CA ASN A 72 -3.69 -14.99 -13.80
C ASN A 72 -2.18 -15.09 -14.11
N LYS A 73 -1.29 -14.51 -13.29
CA LYS A 73 0.14 -14.84 -13.39
C LYS A 73 0.60 -15.57 -12.13
N THR A 74 0.56 -16.90 -12.22
CA THR A 74 1.32 -17.81 -11.38
C THR A 74 2.80 -17.42 -11.47
N CYS A 75 3.35 -16.77 -10.45
CA CYS A 75 4.80 -16.63 -10.32
C CYS A 75 5.36 -17.95 -9.79
N TYR A 76 6.13 -18.65 -10.61
CA TYR A 76 7.01 -19.71 -10.15
C TYR A 76 8.19 -19.06 -9.40
N CYS A 77 8.49 -19.60 -8.21
CA CYS A 77 9.69 -19.27 -7.46
C CYS A 77 10.95 -19.74 -8.20
#